data_AF-A0A7C7LC89-F1
#
_entry.id   AF-A0A7C7LC89-F1
#
_cell.length_a   1.000
_cell.length_b   1.000
_cell.length_c   1.000
_cell.angle_alpha   90.00
_cell.angle_beta   90.00
_cell.angle_gamma   90.00
#
_symmetry.space_group_name_H-M   'P 1'
#
loop_
_entity.id
_entity.type
_entity.pdbx_description
1 polymer ?
#
loop_
_entity_poly.entity_id
_entity_poly.type
_entity_poly.pdbx_seq_one_letter_code
_entity_poly.pdbx_strand_id
1 'polypeptide(L)'
;MAKAWKIEGLKSQKSYRKNASIILPIKIAEVYSWDKYIDDPQNVEELHNMRISIKRLRYSMEFFSVNYGKKFGELIQVWVDLQRLLGDIHDCDVGQDALMDYLEDPSQRDNEGVNVIGINTLILRYRQTRQERYQEFLTYWTSLQKKDFKGNLLGIIKKSN
;
A
#
# COMPACT_ATOMS: atom_id res chain seq x y z
N MET A 1 9.22 8.68 -4.36
CA MET A 1 7.73 8.59 -4.42
C MET A 1 7.24 8.53 -5.86
N ALA A 2 6.57 7.42 -6.22
CA ALA A 2 6.04 7.17 -7.55
C ALA A 2 4.94 8.15 -7.97
N LYS A 3 5.09 8.73 -9.15
CA LYS A 3 4.09 9.61 -9.79
C LYS A 3 2.86 8.79 -10.19
N ALA A 4 1.69 9.39 -10.01
CA ALA A 4 0.43 8.79 -10.46
C ALA A 4 0.46 8.61 -11.99
N TRP A 5 -0.01 7.45 -12.47
CA TRP A 5 -0.13 7.21 -13.91
C TRP A 5 -1.09 8.21 -14.55
N LYS A 6 -0.72 8.70 -15.75
CA LYS A 6 -1.59 9.56 -16.56
C LYS A 6 -2.80 8.76 -17.02
N ILE A 7 -3.96 9.42 -17.01
CA ILE A 7 -5.21 8.82 -17.47
C ILE A 7 -5.58 9.48 -18.79
N GLU A 8 -5.53 8.71 -19.87
CA GLU A 8 -5.90 9.17 -21.21
C GLU A 8 -7.37 8.89 -21.50
N GLY A 9 -7.98 9.72 -22.36
CA GLY A 9 -9.37 9.51 -22.82
C GLY A 9 -10.49 9.93 -21.86
N LEU A 10 -10.12 10.60 -20.75
CA LEU A 10 -11.08 11.30 -19.89
C LEU A 10 -11.71 12.48 -20.64
N LYS A 11 -13.03 12.52 -20.65
CA LYS A 11 -13.80 13.66 -21.14
C LYS A 11 -14.74 14.08 -20.02
N SER A 12 -14.66 15.33 -19.56
CA SER A 12 -15.48 15.86 -18.46
C SER A 12 -16.99 15.74 -18.70
N GLN A 13 -17.39 15.66 -19.97
CA GLN A 13 -18.79 15.52 -20.41
C GLN A 13 -19.33 14.08 -20.28
N LYS A 14 -18.48 13.08 -20.03
CA LYS A 14 -18.92 11.69 -19.87
C LYS A 14 -19.58 11.49 -18.52
N SER A 15 -20.52 10.54 -18.45
CA SER A 15 -21.19 10.21 -17.19
C SER A 15 -20.20 9.77 -16.12
N TYR A 16 -20.56 10.03 -14.85
CA TYR A 16 -19.77 9.67 -13.68
C TYR A 16 -19.32 8.20 -13.70
N ARG A 17 -20.25 7.31 -14.06
CA ARG A 17 -20.03 5.89 -14.27
C ARG A 17 -19.05 5.56 -15.40
N LYS A 18 -19.14 6.26 -16.54
CA LYS A 18 -18.22 6.04 -17.66
C LYS A 18 -16.79 6.48 -17.32
N ASN A 19 -16.64 7.54 -16.52
CA ASN A 19 -15.32 7.95 -16.02
C ASN A 19 -14.76 6.90 -15.04
N ALA A 20 -15.60 6.31 -14.17
CA ALA A 20 -15.19 5.24 -13.28
C ALA A 20 -14.62 4.02 -14.04
N SER A 21 -15.28 3.62 -15.15
CA SER A 21 -14.84 2.46 -15.95
C SER A 21 -13.57 2.72 -16.80
N ILE A 22 -13.12 3.97 -16.90
CA ILE A 22 -11.84 4.34 -17.51
C ILE A 22 -10.75 4.43 -16.43
N ILE A 23 -11.03 5.11 -15.31
CA ILE A 23 -10.05 5.43 -14.27
C ILE A 23 -9.65 4.20 -13.46
N LEU A 24 -10.63 3.43 -12.97
CA LEU A 24 -10.37 2.36 -12.01
C LEU A 24 -9.46 1.25 -12.58
N PRO A 25 -9.63 0.77 -13.83
CA PRO A 25 -8.72 -0.23 -14.39
C PRO A 25 -7.26 0.23 -14.46
N ILE A 26 -7.03 1.51 -14.76
CA ILE A 26 -5.67 2.08 -14.80
C ILE A 26 -5.07 2.13 -13.40
N LYS A 27 -5.85 2.52 -12.39
CA LYS A 27 -5.40 2.53 -10.99
C LYS A 27 -5.15 1.12 -10.44
N ILE A 28 -5.94 0.14 -10.84
CA ILE A 28 -5.68 -1.26 -10.52
C ILE A 28 -4.37 -1.69 -11.20
N ALA A 29 -4.18 -1.41 -12.48
CA ALA A 29 -2.94 -1.76 -13.18
C ALA A 29 -1.69 -1.12 -12.55
N GLU A 30 -1.80 0.13 -12.10
CA GLU A 30 -0.74 0.84 -11.37
C GLU A 30 -0.33 0.07 -10.11
N VAL A 31 -1.28 -0.39 -9.29
CA VAL A 31 -0.96 -1.21 -8.10
C VAL A 31 -0.27 -2.52 -8.47
N TYR A 32 -0.82 -3.26 -9.44
CA TYR A 32 -0.26 -4.55 -9.85
C TYR A 32 1.09 -4.44 -10.57
N SER A 33 1.50 -3.24 -11.01
CA SER A 33 2.83 -3.04 -11.60
C SER A 33 3.98 -3.23 -10.59
N TRP A 34 3.66 -3.10 -9.29
CA TRP A 34 4.60 -3.29 -8.19
C TRP A 34 4.78 -4.75 -7.76
N ASP A 35 3.89 -5.64 -8.23
CA ASP A 35 3.85 -7.06 -7.87
C ASP A 35 5.22 -7.75 -8.00
N LYS A 36 5.97 -7.44 -9.06
CA LYS A 36 7.29 -8.03 -9.34
C LYS A 36 8.39 -7.68 -8.31
N TYR A 37 8.15 -6.72 -7.41
CA TYR A 37 9.13 -6.29 -6.40
C TYR A 37 8.82 -6.84 -5.02
N ILE A 38 7.63 -7.41 -4.81
CA ILE A 38 7.12 -7.68 -3.47
C ILE A 38 7.85 -8.82 -2.76
N ASP A 39 8.52 -9.70 -3.50
CA ASP A 39 9.16 -10.90 -2.95
C ASP A 39 10.51 -10.62 -2.26
N ASP A 40 11.12 -9.48 -2.55
CA ASP A 40 12.35 -9.03 -1.89
C ASP A 40 12.05 -7.97 -0.82
N PRO A 41 12.26 -8.28 0.48
CA PRO A 41 12.01 -7.34 1.55
C PRO A 41 12.92 -6.10 1.49
N GLN A 42 14.02 -6.11 0.74
CA GLN A 42 14.91 -4.96 0.59
C GLN A 42 14.36 -3.88 -0.36
N ASN A 43 13.29 -4.17 -1.11
CA ASN A 43 12.63 -3.22 -2.00
C ASN A 43 11.72 -2.23 -1.22
N VAL A 44 12.31 -1.53 -0.24
CA VAL A 44 11.61 -0.62 0.68
C VAL A 44 10.88 0.49 -0.09
N GLU A 45 11.54 1.10 -1.09
CA GLU A 45 10.93 2.18 -1.86
C GLU A 45 9.75 1.67 -2.70
N GLU A 46 9.87 0.49 -3.30
CA GLU A 46 8.83 -0.12 -4.14
C GLU A 46 7.62 -0.54 -3.32
N LEU A 47 7.81 -1.12 -2.13
CA LEU A 47 6.73 -1.43 -1.20
C LEU A 47 6.00 -0.14 -0.75
N HIS A 48 6.75 0.91 -0.45
CA HIS A 48 6.18 2.24 -0.16
C HIS A 48 5.42 2.82 -1.37
N ASN A 49 5.95 2.68 -2.59
CA ASN A 49 5.29 3.13 -3.81
C ASN A 49 4.03 2.33 -4.14
N MET A 50 4.02 1.02 -3.84
CA MET A 50 2.83 0.17 -3.91
C MET A 50 1.76 0.66 -2.94
N ARG A 51 2.14 0.97 -1.69
CA ARG A 51 1.23 1.55 -0.67
C ARG A 51 0.58 2.84 -1.17
N ILE A 52 1.36 3.75 -1.74
CA ILE A 52 0.83 5.00 -2.30
C ILE A 52 -0.16 4.70 -3.42
N SER A 53 0.16 3.76 -4.31
CA SER A 53 -0.70 3.37 -5.43
C SER A 53 -2.03 2.77 -4.93
N ILE A 54 -1.99 1.95 -3.87
CA ILE A 54 -3.20 1.41 -3.21
C ILE A 54 -4.04 2.53 -2.60
N LYS A 55 -3.43 3.49 -1.91
CA LYS A 55 -4.13 4.65 -1.36
C LYS A 55 -4.86 5.43 -2.47
N ARG A 56 -4.19 5.67 -3.59
CA ARG A 56 -4.79 6.33 -4.77
C ARG A 56 -5.96 5.53 -5.35
N LEU A 57 -5.81 4.21 -5.48
CA LEU A 57 -6.87 3.32 -5.93
C LEU A 57 -8.07 3.35 -4.97
N ARG A 58 -7.84 3.18 -3.67
CA ARG A 58 -8.88 3.19 -2.65
C ARG A 58 -9.69 4.48 -2.69
N TYR A 59 -9.04 5.63 -2.69
CA TYR A 59 -9.75 6.92 -2.77
C TYR A 59 -10.57 7.05 -4.05
N SER A 60 -10.06 6.55 -5.17
CA SER A 60 -10.81 6.52 -6.42
C SER A 60 -12.02 5.59 -6.33
N MET A 61 -11.89 4.42 -5.71
CA MET A 61 -12.99 3.48 -5.50
C MET A 61 -14.05 4.06 -4.55
N GLU A 62 -13.65 4.65 -3.43
CA GLU A 62 -14.55 5.32 -2.48
C GLU A 62 -15.33 6.44 -3.18
N PHE A 63 -14.65 7.26 -3.98
CA PHE A 63 -15.28 8.31 -4.78
C PHE A 63 -16.33 7.73 -5.75
N PHE A 64 -15.97 6.71 -6.52
CA PHE A 64 -16.89 6.10 -7.50
C PHE A 64 -17.90 5.12 -6.92
N SER A 65 -17.88 4.87 -5.61
CA SER A 65 -18.67 3.84 -4.93
C SER A 65 -20.17 3.98 -5.17
N VAL A 66 -20.70 5.19 -5.31
CA VAL A 66 -22.13 5.47 -5.61
C VAL A 66 -22.60 4.82 -6.92
N ASN A 67 -21.71 4.48 -7.85
CA ASN A 67 -22.06 3.78 -9.09
C ASN A 67 -22.23 2.26 -8.90
N TYR A 68 -21.82 1.72 -7.76
CA TYR A 68 -21.65 0.29 -7.53
C TYR A 68 -22.40 -0.17 -6.29
N GLY A 69 -22.80 -1.44 -6.27
CA GLY A 69 -23.51 -2.03 -5.14
C GLY A 69 -22.59 -2.47 -4.00
N LYS A 70 -23.21 -3.02 -2.95
CA LYS A 70 -22.55 -3.51 -1.72
C LYS A 70 -21.27 -4.33 -1.96
N LYS A 71 -21.28 -5.23 -2.95
CA LYS A 71 -20.12 -6.06 -3.32
C LYS A 71 -18.87 -5.24 -3.62
N PHE A 72 -19.01 -4.07 -4.25
CA PHE A 72 -17.86 -3.20 -4.53
C PHE A 72 -17.30 -2.57 -3.24
N GLY A 73 -18.17 -2.21 -2.30
CA GLY A 73 -17.76 -1.76 -0.96
C GLY A 73 -16.98 -2.83 -0.19
N GLU A 74 -17.39 -4.09 -0.29
CA GLU A 74 -16.64 -5.22 0.31
C GLU A 74 -15.23 -5.35 -0.30
N LEU A 75 -15.06 -5.08 -1.60
CA LEU A 75 -13.74 -5.06 -2.24
C LEU A 75 -12.89 -3.86 -1.82
N ILE A 76 -13.49 -2.73 -1.43
CA ILE A 76 -12.73 -1.60 -0.85
C ILE A 76 -12.03 -2.03 0.44
N GLN A 77 -12.67 -2.87 1.26
CA GLN A 77 -12.09 -3.33 2.52
C GLN A 77 -10.80 -4.12 2.31
N VAL A 78 -10.71 -4.93 1.25
CA VAL A 78 -9.47 -5.64 0.89
C VAL A 78 -8.32 -4.66 0.66
N TRP A 79 -8.58 -3.54 0.00
CA TRP A 79 -7.57 -2.50 -0.23
C TRP A 79 -7.21 -1.73 1.04
N VAL A 80 -8.16 -1.53 1.96
CA VAL A 80 -7.90 -0.98 3.30
C VAL A 80 -6.93 -1.87 4.06
N ASP A 81 -7.17 -3.17 4.07
CA ASP A 81 -6.37 -4.15 4.81
C ASP A 81 -4.94 -4.23 4.23
N LEU A 82 -4.80 -4.25 2.90
CA LEU A 82 -3.48 -4.18 2.23
C LEU A 82 -2.76 -2.87 2.51
N GLN A 83 -3.47 -1.73 2.47
CA GLN A 83 -2.88 -0.42 2.78
C GLN A 83 -2.39 -0.36 4.23
N ARG A 84 -3.12 -0.99 5.16
CA ARG A 84 -2.73 -1.09 6.57
C ARG A 84 -1.44 -1.87 6.72
N LEU A 85 -1.36 -3.09 6.16
CA LEU A 85 -0.16 -3.93 6.25
C LEU A 85 1.08 -3.23 5.68
N LEU A 86 0.98 -2.65 4.49
CA LEU A 86 2.08 -1.88 3.90
C LEU A 86 2.37 -0.58 4.67
N GLY A 87 1.39 -0.01 5.36
CA GLY A 87 1.57 1.09 6.30
C GLY A 87 2.42 0.69 7.49
N ASP A 88 2.07 -0.42 8.15
CA ASP A 88 2.80 -0.95 9.29
C ASP A 88 4.26 -1.28 8.91
N ILE A 89 4.50 -1.83 7.72
CA ILE A 89 5.86 -2.07 7.19
C ILE A 89 6.63 -0.75 7.05
N HIS A 90 6.05 0.23 6.36
CA HIS A 90 6.69 1.52 6.13
C HIS A 90 6.96 2.31 7.42
N ASP A 91 6.04 2.25 8.39
CA ASP A 91 6.21 2.89 9.69
C ASP A 91 7.37 2.25 10.47
N CYS A 92 7.60 0.95 10.28
CA CYS A 92 8.79 0.28 10.83
C CYS A 92 10.07 0.70 10.13
N ASP A 93 10.07 0.81 8.79
CA ASP A 93 11.24 1.25 8.04
C ASP A 93 11.66 2.67 8.47
N VAL A 94 10.73 3.63 8.46
CA VAL A 94 10.99 5.02 8.87
C VAL A 94 11.34 5.13 10.36
N GLY A 95 10.65 4.36 11.21
CA GLY A 95 10.91 4.37 12.65
C GLY A 95 12.30 3.84 13.01
N GLN A 96 12.74 2.78 12.33
CA GLN A 96 14.09 2.25 12.52
C GLN A 96 15.15 3.26 12.06
N ASP A 97 14.99 3.86 10.89
CA ASP A 97 15.95 4.83 10.34
C ASP A 97 16.11 6.03 11.29
N ALA A 98 15.00 6.59 11.79
CA ALA A 98 15.04 7.70 12.73
C ALA A 98 15.76 7.38 14.06
N LEU A 99 15.64 6.14 14.54
CA LEU A 99 16.33 5.69 15.75
C LEU A 99 17.82 5.45 15.52
N MET A 100 18.18 4.96 14.32
CA MET A 100 19.59 4.79 13.92
C MET A 100 20.26 6.15 13.78
N ASP A 101 19.62 7.11 13.11
CA ASP A 101 20.11 8.49 12.99
C ASP A 101 20.33 9.13 14.37
N TYR A 102 19.41 8.89 15.32
CA TYR A 102 19.54 9.39 16.69
C TYR A 102 20.76 8.80 17.42
N LEU A 103 21.06 7.51 17.24
CA LEU A 103 22.24 6.87 17.85
C LEU A 103 23.56 7.33 17.23
N GLU A 104 23.54 7.71 15.96
CA GLU A 104 24.73 8.19 15.24
C GLU A 104 25.04 9.67 15.51
N ASP A 105 24.07 10.44 16.01
CA ASP A 105 24.23 11.85 16.35
C ASP A 105 25.25 12.07 17.50
N PRO A 106 26.41 12.71 17.22
CA PRO A 106 27.45 12.95 18.23
C PRO A 106 26.98 13.79 19.43
N SER A 107 25.91 14.58 19.28
CA SER A 107 25.34 15.39 20.36
C SER A 107 24.62 14.59 21.44
N GLN A 108 24.30 13.31 21.18
CA GLN A 108 23.56 12.44 22.10
C GLN A 108 24.45 11.60 23.02
N ARG A 109 25.78 11.72 22.91
CA ARG A 109 26.77 10.88 23.61
C ARG A 109 26.76 11.03 25.14
N ASP A 110 26.33 12.17 25.70
CA ASP A 110 26.34 12.35 27.16
C ASP A 110 25.27 11.51 27.93
N ASN A 111 24.38 10.78 27.23
CA ASN A 111 23.31 9.94 27.81
C ASN A 111 23.54 8.42 27.63
N GLU A 112 24.78 7.98 27.77
CA GLU A 112 25.38 6.81 27.08
C GLU A 112 24.88 5.40 27.47
N GLY A 113 24.48 5.13 28.72
CA GLY A 113 24.30 3.73 29.17
C GLY A 113 22.91 3.12 28.91
N VAL A 114 21.86 3.75 29.44
CA VAL A 114 20.51 3.18 29.46
C VAL A 114 19.73 3.50 28.18
N ASN A 115 19.96 4.66 27.57
CA ASN A 115 19.29 5.05 26.33
C ASN A 115 19.68 4.15 25.15
N VAL A 116 20.96 3.77 25.05
CA VAL A 116 21.45 2.92 23.95
C VAL A 116 20.83 1.52 24.01
N ILE A 117 20.72 0.91 25.20
CA ILE A 117 20.08 -0.41 25.36
C ILE A 117 18.59 -0.33 25.01
N GLY A 118 17.89 0.70 25.51
CA GLY A 118 16.47 0.91 25.24
C GLY A 118 16.18 1.11 23.74
N ILE A 119 16.98 1.94 23.07
CA ILE A 119 16.82 2.21 21.63
C ILE A 119 17.17 0.98 20.79
N ASN A 120 18.25 0.25 21.10
CA ASN A 120 18.56 -1.00 20.40
C ASN A 120 17.44 -2.03 20.57
N THR A 121 16.85 -2.12 21.76
CA THR A 121 15.68 -2.98 22.00
C THR A 121 14.49 -2.57 21.11
N LEU A 122 14.26 -1.26 20.95
CA LEU A 122 13.19 -0.75 20.09
C LEU A 122 13.47 -1.02 18.60
N ILE A 123 14.70 -0.84 18.14
CA ILE A 123 15.15 -1.19 16.78
C ILE A 123 14.89 -2.67 16.48
N LEU A 124 15.25 -3.56 17.41
CA LEU A 124 14.99 -5.00 17.26
C LEU A 124 13.49 -5.30 17.17
N ARG A 125 12.67 -4.61 17.96
CA ARG A 125 11.20 -4.73 17.90
C ARG A 125 10.66 -4.27 16.55
N TYR A 126 11.12 -3.13 16.04
CA TYR A 126 10.73 -2.65 14.71
C TYR A 126 11.08 -3.66 13.61
N ARG A 127 12.29 -4.22 13.63
CA ARG A 127 12.71 -5.26 12.68
C ARG A 127 11.82 -6.50 12.74
N GLN A 128 11.50 -6.96 13.94
CA GLN A 128 10.61 -8.10 14.13
C GLN A 128 9.20 -7.82 13.60
N THR A 129 8.58 -6.70 14.02
CA THR A 129 7.23 -6.32 13.57
C THR A 129 7.18 -6.12 12.06
N ARG A 130 8.21 -5.49 11.47
CA ARG A 130 8.32 -5.34 10.02
C ARG A 130 8.28 -6.69 9.31
N GLN A 131 9.06 -7.66 9.77
CA GLN A 131 9.12 -8.99 9.18
C GLN A 131 7.78 -9.74 9.29
N GLU A 132 7.12 -9.66 10.45
CA GLU A 132 5.80 -10.26 10.67
C GLU A 132 4.76 -9.66 9.71
N ARG A 133 4.70 -8.32 9.62
CA ARG A 133 3.76 -7.61 8.74
C ARG A 133 4.04 -7.86 7.26
N TYR A 134 5.30 -7.96 6.88
CA TYR A 134 5.71 -8.33 5.53
C TYR A 134 5.23 -9.75 5.16
N GLN A 135 5.37 -10.71 6.06
CA GLN A 135 4.88 -12.08 5.81
C GLN A 135 3.35 -12.15 5.74
N GLU A 136 2.65 -11.42 6.61
CA GLU A 136 1.18 -11.26 6.54
C GLU A 136 0.74 -10.67 5.20
N PHE A 137 1.43 -9.60 4.75
CA PHE A 137 1.18 -8.97 3.46
C PHE A 137 1.37 -9.95 2.30
N LEU A 138 2.50 -10.65 2.22
CA LEU A 138 2.77 -11.62 1.15
C LEU A 138 1.73 -12.73 1.11
N THR A 139 1.39 -13.26 2.29
CA THR A 139 0.37 -14.32 2.43
C THR A 139 -0.98 -13.83 1.93
N TYR A 140 -1.39 -12.64 2.36
CA TYR A 140 -2.68 -12.08 1.99
C TYR A 140 -2.74 -11.75 0.49
N TRP A 141 -1.73 -11.06 -0.04
CA TRP A 141 -1.62 -10.73 -1.46
C TRP A 141 -1.65 -11.97 -2.36
N THR A 142 -0.86 -12.99 -2.03
CA THR A 142 -0.85 -14.28 -2.75
C THR A 142 -2.23 -14.95 -2.71
N SER A 143 -2.92 -14.90 -1.57
CA SER A 143 -4.28 -15.45 -1.45
C SER A 143 -5.29 -14.75 -2.36
N LEU A 144 -5.13 -13.43 -2.57
CA LEU A 144 -5.97 -12.65 -3.47
C LEU A 144 -5.72 -13.00 -4.94
N GLN A 145 -4.44 -13.19 -5.31
CA GLN A 145 -4.07 -13.64 -6.66
C GLN A 145 -4.66 -15.02 -6.97
N LYS A 146 -4.56 -15.98 -6.05
CA LYS A 146 -5.14 -17.34 -6.19
C LYS A 146 -6.66 -17.32 -6.38
N LYS A 147 -7.35 -16.31 -5.85
CA LYS A 147 -8.81 -16.15 -5.96
C LYS A 147 -9.24 -15.28 -7.15
N ASP A 148 -8.31 -14.93 -8.04
CA ASP A 148 -8.52 -13.98 -9.15
C ASP A 148 -9.22 -12.68 -8.69
N PHE A 149 -8.76 -12.11 -7.58
CA PHE A 149 -9.33 -10.88 -7.03
C PHE A 149 -9.33 -9.74 -8.06
N LYS A 150 -8.26 -9.62 -8.87
CA LYS A 150 -8.14 -8.64 -9.95
C LYS A 150 -9.24 -8.81 -11.00
N GLY A 151 -9.43 -10.02 -11.53
CA GLY A 151 -10.44 -10.31 -12.54
C GLY A 151 -11.85 -10.05 -12.01
N ASN A 152 -12.14 -10.46 -10.77
CA ASN A 152 -13.42 -10.22 -10.11
C ASN A 152 -13.74 -8.72 -9.98
N LEU A 153 -12.77 -7.92 -9.52
CA LEU A 153 -12.93 -6.47 -9.40
C LEU A 153 -13.15 -5.80 -10.77
N LEU A 154 -12.35 -6.16 -11.78
CA LEU A 154 -12.50 -5.65 -13.14
C LEU A 154 -13.84 -6.07 -13.76
N GLY A 155 -14.34 -7.27 -13.46
CA GLY A 155 -15.64 -7.75 -13.88
C GLY A 155 -16.79 -6.92 -13.32
N ILE A 156 -16.73 -6.52 -12.05
CA ILE A 156 -17.72 -5.61 -11.44
C ILE A 156 -17.69 -4.24 -12.11
N ILE A 157 -16.50 -3.68 -12.33
CA ILE A 157 -16.34 -2.37 -12.99
C ILE A 157 -16.92 -2.39 -14.41
N LYS A 158 -16.73 -3.49 -15.16
CA LYS A 158 -17.24 -3.64 -16.53
C LYS A 158 -18.75 -3.90 -16.60
N LYS A 159 -19.31 -4.73 -15.72
CA LYS A 159 -20.75 -5.08 -15.71
C LYS A 159 -21.66 -3.88 -15.39
N SER A 160 -21.10 -2.81 -14.84
CA SER A 160 -21.83 -1.57 -14.60
C SER A 160 -21.84 -0.62 -15.80
N ASN A 161 -21.17 -0.92 -16.94
CA ASN A 161 -21.23 -0.11 -18.16
C ASN A 161 -22.51 -0.31 -18.97
#